data_AF-A0A814JNL7-F1
#
_entry.id   AF-A0A814JNL7-F1
#
_cell.length_a   1.000
_cell.length_b   1.000
_cell.length_c   1.000
_cell.angle_alpha   90.00
_cell.angle_beta   90.00
_cell.angle_gamma   90.00
#
_symmetry.space_group_name_H-M   'P 1'
#
loop_
_entity.id
_entity.type
_entity.pdbx_description
1 polymer ?
#
loop_
_entity_poly.entity_id
_entity_poly.type
_entity_poly.pdbx_seq_one_letter_code
_entity_poly.pdbx_strand_id
1 'polypeptide(L)'
;MKISISYNQPKLCANASWNSTAITFANSTVVGTYLLGMFVNTNNSVYVASYSNGIIQVWLNGSTTLTGSYSGGLSLPYSVFVTDNGDVYVDNGNANYRVDKWGWNSTSSVPAMYTCGQCYGLFVDINNMLYCVMGAYHQVVSKSLDTRLNVWNIVAGTGTAGSTSVTLNNPWAIFVDNNLNLYVADYSNNRIQKFASGQLNGTTIVTGAIILAGPTSVILDADGYIFITDMINQRLIGSGPNGFRCIAPPMRHRCINGRLKIRE
;
A
#
# COMPACT_ATOMS: atom_id res chain seq x y z
N MET A 1 -23.46 15.33 -10.16
CA MET A 1 -22.09 15.06 -10.67
C MET A 1 -21.58 13.87 -9.87
N LYS A 2 -21.50 12.69 -10.49
CA LYS A 2 -21.11 11.44 -9.81
C LYS A 2 -19.60 11.54 -9.59
N ILE A 3 -19.18 11.81 -8.37
CA ILE A 3 -17.76 11.85 -7.99
C ILE A 3 -17.19 10.47 -8.36
N SER A 4 -16.22 10.44 -9.27
CA SER A 4 -15.51 9.21 -9.63
C SER A 4 -14.82 8.71 -8.37
N ILE A 5 -15.23 7.52 -7.94
CA ILE A 5 -14.72 6.77 -6.80
C ILE A 5 -13.19 6.74 -6.82
N SER A 6 -12.52 7.35 -5.85
CA SER A 6 -11.07 7.23 -5.68
C SER A 6 -10.76 5.82 -5.21
N TYR A 7 -10.70 4.85 -6.11
CA TYR A 7 -10.48 3.48 -5.68
C TYR A 7 -9.85 2.58 -6.73
N ASN A 8 -8.62 2.18 -6.45
CA ASN A 8 -7.95 1.12 -7.18
C ASN A 8 -8.35 -0.25 -6.60
N GLN A 9 -9.49 -0.77 -7.06
CA GLN A 9 -9.90 -2.16 -6.87
C GLN A 9 -9.76 -2.89 -8.22
N PRO A 10 -8.54 -3.33 -8.61
CA PRO A 10 -8.37 -4.02 -9.87
C PRO A 10 -9.22 -5.30 -9.85
N LYS A 11 -9.87 -5.64 -10.95
CA LYS A 11 -10.48 -6.96 -11.08
C LYS A 11 -9.40 -7.94 -11.54
N LEU A 12 -8.89 -8.74 -10.60
CA LEU A 12 -7.85 -9.71 -10.90
C LEU A 12 -8.45 -10.98 -11.51
N CYS A 13 -7.91 -11.44 -12.64
CA CYS A 13 -8.34 -12.69 -13.25
C CYS A 13 -8.11 -13.86 -12.28
N ALA A 14 -9.14 -14.64 -12.00
CA ALA A 14 -9.05 -15.80 -11.09
C ALA A 14 -8.00 -16.85 -11.51
N ASN A 15 -7.67 -16.88 -12.81
CA ASN A 15 -6.66 -17.75 -13.43
C ASN A 15 -5.35 -17.02 -13.74
N ALA A 16 -5.10 -15.84 -13.16
CA ALA A 16 -3.82 -15.16 -13.34
C ALA A 16 -2.68 -16.06 -12.84
N SER A 17 -1.78 -16.43 -13.75
CA SER A 17 -0.60 -17.24 -13.46
C SER A 17 0.66 -16.49 -13.87
N TRP A 18 1.78 -16.81 -13.23
CA TRP A 18 3.08 -16.26 -13.62
C TRP A 18 3.40 -16.59 -15.09
N ASN A 19 3.85 -15.58 -15.85
CA ASN A 19 4.22 -15.73 -17.25
C ASN A 19 5.74 -15.62 -17.41
N SER A 20 6.37 -16.64 -17.97
CA SER A 20 7.81 -16.69 -18.24
C SER A 20 8.32 -15.63 -19.21
N THR A 21 7.45 -14.96 -19.96
CA THR A 21 7.79 -13.89 -20.92
C THR A 21 7.58 -12.47 -20.38
N ALA A 22 7.43 -12.29 -19.06
CA ALA A 22 7.28 -10.97 -18.46
C ALA A 22 8.45 -10.01 -18.82
N ILE A 23 8.18 -8.71 -18.90
CA ILE A 23 9.19 -7.67 -19.19
C ILE A 23 9.79 -7.09 -17.89
N THR A 24 11.02 -6.56 -17.97
CA THR A 24 11.61 -5.75 -16.89
C THR A 24 11.70 -4.32 -17.40
N PHE A 25 11.00 -3.39 -16.75
CA PHE A 25 11.02 -1.97 -17.10
C PHE A 25 11.78 -1.09 -16.09
N ALA A 26 12.18 -1.66 -14.95
CA ALA A 26 12.96 -0.99 -13.91
C ALA A 26 13.91 -1.96 -13.19
N ASN A 27 15.00 -1.43 -12.65
CA ASN A 27 15.97 -2.14 -11.81
C ASN A 27 16.51 -1.17 -10.73
N SER A 28 17.40 -1.64 -9.86
CA SER A 28 17.94 -0.81 -8.76
C SER A 28 18.71 0.44 -9.21
N THR A 29 19.17 0.51 -10.46
CA THR A 29 19.77 1.72 -11.04
C THR A 29 18.70 2.77 -11.37
N VAL A 30 17.50 2.32 -11.74
CA VAL A 30 16.38 3.20 -12.08
C VAL A 30 15.63 3.61 -10.81
N VAL A 31 15.14 2.64 -10.04
CA VAL A 31 14.26 2.85 -8.87
C VAL A 31 15.02 2.99 -7.55
N GLY A 32 16.35 2.95 -7.59
CA GLY A 32 17.19 2.98 -6.40
C GLY A 32 17.16 1.67 -5.62
N THR A 33 17.63 1.72 -4.38
CA THR A 33 17.64 0.58 -3.45
C THR A 33 16.50 0.70 -2.43
N TYR A 34 16.09 -0.45 -1.86
CA TYR A 34 15.01 -0.54 -0.87
C TYR A 34 13.65 -0.03 -1.38
N LEU A 35 13.08 -0.71 -2.37
CA LEU A 35 11.76 -0.37 -2.91
C LEU A 35 10.65 -0.79 -1.94
N LEU A 36 10.03 0.18 -1.28
CA LEU A 36 9.01 -0.06 -0.24
C LEU A 36 7.59 0.32 -0.68
N GLY A 37 7.44 1.25 -1.63
CA GLY A 37 6.14 1.77 -2.05
C GLY A 37 5.95 1.74 -3.56
N MET A 38 4.89 1.08 -4.01
CA MET A 38 4.43 1.10 -5.39
C MET A 38 2.92 1.19 -5.43
N PHE A 39 2.39 1.95 -6.39
CA PHE A 39 0.97 2.04 -6.68
C PHE A 39 0.72 1.91 -8.17
N VAL A 40 -0.35 1.22 -8.54
CA VAL A 40 -0.83 1.15 -9.92
C VAL A 40 -2.20 1.79 -9.93
N ASN A 41 -2.46 2.76 -10.80
CA ASN A 41 -3.79 3.37 -10.86
C ASN A 41 -4.72 2.64 -11.85
N THR A 42 -5.97 3.09 -11.94
CA THR A 42 -7.00 2.55 -12.85
C THR A 42 -6.67 2.71 -14.33
N ASN A 43 -5.70 3.56 -14.67
CA ASN A 43 -5.17 3.72 -16.02
C ASN A 43 -3.95 2.84 -16.30
N ASN A 44 -3.64 1.86 -15.44
CA ASN A 44 -2.43 1.02 -15.49
C ASN A 44 -1.10 1.78 -15.44
N SER A 45 -1.11 3.02 -14.95
CA SER A 45 0.12 3.76 -14.70
C SER A 45 0.74 3.31 -13.39
N VAL A 46 2.04 3.06 -13.40
CA VAL A 46 2.82 2.61 -12.24
C VAL A 46 3.54 3.80 -11.62
N TYR A 47 3.38 3.97 -10.32
CA TYR A 47 4.04 4.97 -9.49
C TYR A 47 4.91 4.25 -8.48
N VAL A 48 6.16 4.66 -8.35
CA VAL A 48 7.12 4.08 -7.42
C VAL A 48 7.65 5.18 -6.51
N ALA A 49 7.44 5.04 -5.21
CA ALA A 49 8.13 5.83 -4.21
C ALA A 49 9.57 5.31 -4.09
N SER A 50 10.49 5.97 -4.78
CA SER A 50 11.90 5.58 -4.79
C SER A 50 12.57 6.02 -3.49
N TYR A 51 12.65 5.07 -2.56
CA TYR A 51 13.16 5.30 -1.20
C TYR A 51 14.52 5.98 -1.17
N SER A 52 15.53 5.39 -1.81
CA SER A 52 16.90 5.94 -1.78
C SER A 52 17.08 7.22 -2.61
N ASN A 53 16.25 7.43 -3.63
CA ASN A 53 16.42 8.56 -4.55
C ASN A 53 15.59 9.79 -4.12
N GLY A 54 14.64 9.63 -3.19
CA GLY A 54 13.82 10.75 -2.70
C GLY A 54 12.92 11.35 -3.78
N ILE A 55 12.39 10.50 -4.68
CA ILE A 55 11.49 10.91 -5.77
C ILE A 55 10.39 9.88 -5.97
N ILE A 56 9.30 10.29 -6.62
CA ILE A 56 8.31 9.37 -7.19
C ILE A 56 8.63 9.21 -8.67
N GLN A 57 8.73 7.97 -9.15
CA GLN A 57 8.93 7.66 -10.56
C GLN A 57 7.65 7.12 -11.18
N VAL A 58 7.39 7.48 -12.44
CA VAL A 58 6.13 7.18 -13.13
C VAL A 58 6.40 6.48 -14.46
N TRP A 59 5.61 5.44 -14.72
CA TRP A 59 5.46 4.80 -16.03
C TRP A 59 3.98 4.83 -16.41
N LEU A 60 3.64 5.47 -17.52
CA LEU A 60 2.29 5.38 -18.09
C LEU A 60 2.06 3.99 -18.70
N ASN A 61 0.79 3.60 -18.84
CA ASN A 61 0.34 2.33 -19.41
C ASN A 61 1.15 1.89 -20.65
N GLY A 62 1.67 0.66 -20.62
CA GLY A 62 2.45 0.09 -21.73
C GLY A 62 3.86 0.67 -21.92
N SER A 63 4.28 1.67 -21.16
CA SER A 63 5.62 2.24 -21.25
C SER A 63 6.65 1.39 -20.51
N THR A 64 7.74 1.04 -21.19
CA THR A 64 8.91 0.37 -20.57
C THR A 64 9.98 1.35 -20.10
N THR A 65 9.79 2.65 -20.32
CA THR A 65 10.71 3.73 -19.95
C THR A 65 10.01 4.73 -19.02
N LEU A 66 10.79 5.44 -18.20
CA LEU A 66 10.26 6.48 -17.33
C LEU A 66 9.52 7.53 -18.16
N THR A 67 8.27 7.82 -17.78
CA THR A 67 7.43 8.83 -18.43
C THR A 67 7.34 10.12 -17.62
N GLY A 68 7.70 10.07 -16.34
CA GLY A 68 7.71 11.25 -15.48
C GLY A 68 8.25 10.96 -14.09
N SER A 69 8.36 12.02 -13.30
CA SER A 69 8.74 11.94 -11.90
C SER A 69 8.19 13.11 -11.11
N TYR A 70 7.95 12.90 -9.83
CA TYR A 70 7.69 13.97 -8.86
C TYR A 70 8.91 14.11 -7.95
N SER A 71 9.43 15.33 -7.85
CA SER A 71 10.52 15.70 -6.96
C SER A 71 10.08 16.87 -6.10
N GLY A 72 10.52 16.88 -4.84
CA GLY A 72 10.08 17.89 -3.86
C GLY A 72 10.80 17.78 -2.51
N GLY A 73 12.06 17.31 -2.53
CA GLY A 73 12.81 17.05 -1.30
C GLY A 73 12.21 15.92 -0.46
N LEU A 74 11.78 14.83 -1.11
CA LEU A 74 11.29 13.67 -0.37
C LEU A 74 12.43 13.00 0.38
N SER A 75 12.22 12.68 1.66
CA SER A 75 13.17 11.98 2.49
C SER A 75 12.71 10.56 2.73
N LEU A 76 13.34 9.58 2.06
CA LEU A 76 13.11 8.15 2.30
C LEU A 76 11.61 7.75 2.24
N PRO A 77 10.90 8.04 1.14
CA PRO A 77 9.46 7.82 1.04
C PRO A 77 9.12 6.33 1.10
N TYR A 78 8.26 5.93 2.05
CA TYR A 78 7.85 4.53 2.23
C TYR A 78 6.70 4.12 1.31
N SER A 79 5.76 5.03 1.02
CA SER A 79 4.51 4.69 0.37
C SER A 79 4.01 5.82 -0.54
N VAL A 80 3.26 5.44 -1.57
CA VAL A 80 2.60 6.34 -2.51
C VAL A 80 1.18 5.86 -2.75
N PHE A 81 0.25 6.79 -2.89
CA PHE A 81 -1.14 6.53 -3.29
C PHE A 81 -1.56 7.58 -4.32
N VAL A 82 -2.28 7.16 -5.36
CA VAL A 82 -2.80 8.07 -6.38
C VAL A 82 -4.31 7.91 -6.45
N THR A 83 -5.02 9.02 -6.26
CA THR A 83 -6.49 9.07 -6.33
C THR A 83 -6.95 9.13 -7.80
N ASP A 84 -8.23 8.86 -8.05
CA ASP A 84 -8.79 8.83 -9.41
C ASP A 84 -8.80 10.20 -10.12
N ASN A 85 -8.81 11.30 -9.37
CA ASN A 85 -8.60 12.64 -9.92
C ASN A 85 -7.11 12.95 -10.22
N GLY A 86 -6.23 11.97 -9.95
CA GLY A 86 -4.80 12.02 -10.23
C GLY A 86 -3.97 12.86 -9.25
N ASP A 87 -4.51 13.15 -8.07
CA ASP A 87 -3.69 13.67 -6.98
C ASP A 87 -2.75 12.56 -6.45
N VAL A 88 -1.49 12.91 -6.19
CA VAL A 88 -0.45 11.97 -5.75
C VAL A 88 -0.09 12.28 -4.31
N TYR A 89 -0.27 11.31 -3.42
CA TYR A 89 0.08 11.36 -2.01
C TYR A 89 1.29 10.49 -1.74
N VAL A 90 2.27 10.98 -1.00
CA VAL A 90 3.48 10.23 -0.66
C VAL A 90 3.91 10.52 0.76
N ASP A 91 4.38 9.48 1.44
CA ASP A 91 5.11 9.64 2.69
C ASP A 91 6.39 10.45 2.44
N ASN A 92 6.64 11.49 3.24
CA ASN A 92 7.87 12.27 3.19
C ASN A 92 8.81 11.93 4.38
N GLY A 93 8.69 10.69 4.88
CA GLY A 93 9.60 9.96 5.74
C GLY A 93 10.22 10.68 6.95
N ASN A 94 11.36 10.16 7.40
CA ASN A 94 11.88 10.38 8.76
C ASN A 94 12.32 11.81 9.06
N ALA A 95 12.71 12.57 8.03
CA ALA A 95 13.18 13.94 8.23
C ALA A 95 12.03 14.95 8.32
N ASN A 96 10.86 14.63 7.76
CA ASN A 96 9.76 15.59 7.63
C ASN A 96 8.49 15.20 8.39
N TYR A 97 8.30 13.90 8.70
CA TYR A 97 7.13 13.36 9.40
C TYR A 97 5.79 13.89 8.87
N ARG A 98 5.59 13.82 7.55
CA ARG A 98 4.37 14.29 6.90
C ARG A 98 4.08 13.52 5.62
N VAL A 99 2.84 13.61 5.15
CA VAL A 99 2.42 13.20 3.82
C VAL A 99 2.36 14.42 2.93
N ASP A 100 3.09 14.38 1.81
CA ASP A 100 3.06 15.41 0.78
C ASP A 100 2.08 15.04 -0.33
N LYS A 101 1.43 16.05 -0.91
CA LYS A 101 0.48 15.93 -2.01
C LYS A 101 0.91 16.77 -3.20
N TRP A 102 0.95 16.16 -4.39
CA TRP A 102 0.88 16.89 -5.65
C TRP A 102 -0.55 16.86 -6.16
N GLY A 103 -1.09 18.04 -6.48
CA GLY A 103 -2.33 18.13 -7.24
C GLY A 103 -2.14 17.66 -8.67
N TRP A 104 -3.23 17.32 -9.36
CA TRP A 104 -3.19 17.04 -10.81
C TRP A 104 -2.38 18.10 -11.58
N ASN A 105 -1.38 17.66 -12.36
CA ASN A 105 -0.45 18.51 -13.11
C ASN A 105 0.33 19.57 -12.30
N SER A 106 0.36 19.47 -10.97
CA SER A 106 1.20 20.34 -10.14
C SER A 106 2.66 19.96 -10.25
N THR A 107 3.54 20.95 -10.28
CA THR A 107 4.99 20.76 -10.21
C THR A 107 5.55 20.83 -8.78
N SER A 108 4.76 21.32 -7.83
CA SER A 108 5.13 21.41 -6.41
C SER A 108 4.17 20.61 -5.52
N SER A 109 4.70 20.12 -4.41
CA SER A 109 3.90 19.50 -3.35
C SER A 109 3.44 20.52 -2.31
N VAL A 110 2.35 20.17 -1.64
CA VAL A 110 1.92 20.78 -0.38
C VAL A 110 1.75 19.69 0.68
N PRO A 111 2.01 19.99 1.97
CA PRO A 111 1.69 19.06 3.05
C PRO A 111 0.18 18.75 3.10
N ALA A 112 -0.20 17.48 3.03
CA ALA A 112 -1.58 17.03 3.19
C ALA A 112 -1.90 16.60 4.64
N MET A 113 -0.89 16.13 5.36
CA MET A 113 -1.00 15.65 6.74
C MET A 113 0.36 15.72 7.43
N TYR A 114 0.43 16.35 8.61
CA TYR A 114 1.57 16.23 9.51
C TYR A 114 1.31 15.12 10.53
N THR A 115 2.35 14.34 10.78
CA THR A 115 2.35 13.15 11.64
C THR A 115 3.52 13.23 12.61
N CYS A 116 3.65 12.25 13.50
CA CYS A 116 4.80 12.12 14.40
C CYS A 116 5.79 11.03 13.97
N GLY A 117 5.56 10.37 12.83
CA GLY A 117 6.37 9.26 12.32
C GLY A 117 6.15 9.06 10.82
N GLN A 118 6.79 8.05 10.24
CA GLN A 118 6.59 7.70 8.83
C GLN A 118 5.26 7.00 8.60
N CYS A 119 4.72 7.16 7.39
CA CYS A 119 3.57 6.40 6.92
C CYS A 119 4.03 5.22 6.06
N TYR A 120 4.14 4.04 6.67
CA TYR A 120 4.56 2.82 5.96
C TYR A 120 3.56 2.39 4.87
N GLY A 121 2.29 2.72 5.07
CA GLY A 121 1.22 2.56 4.10
C GLY A 121 0.32 3.79 4.07
N LEU A 122 -0.10 4.17 2.87
CA LEU A 122 -1.06 5.23 2.61
C LEU A 122 -2.26 4.69 1.85
N PHE A 123 -3.43 5.25 2.14
CA PHE A 123 -4.65 4.98 1.41
C PHE A 123 -5.57 6.19 1.46
N VAL A 124 -6.31 6.48 0.38
CA VAL A 124 -7.38 7.48 0.39
C VAL A 124 -8.70 6.79 0.03
N ASP A 125 -9.70 6.89 0.90
CA ASP A 125 -10.99 6.25 0.69
C ASP A 125 -11.99 7.09 -0.12
N ILE A 126 -13.17 6.50 -0.36
CA ILE A 126 -14.28 7.12 -1.08
C ILE A 126 -14.89 8.34 -0.38
N ASN A 127 -14.59 8.55 0.91
CA ASN A 127 -15.03 9.70 1.70
C ASN A 127 -13.91 10.74 1.85
N ASN A 128 -12.87 10.68 1.02
CA ASN A 128 -11.75 11.61 1.04
C ASN A 128 -10.99 11.61 2.38
N MET A 129 -10.94 10.45 3.05
CA MET A 129 -10.13 10.23 4.24
C MET A 129 -8.76 9.68 3.85
N LEU A 130 -7.70 10.40 4.23
CA LEU A 130 -6.32 9.93 4.11
C LEU A 130 -5.96 9.08 5.33
N TYR A 131 -5.56 7.85 5.09
CA TYR A 131 -5.05 6.91 6.08
C TYR A 131 -3.53 6.85 6.02
N CYS A 132 -2.90 6.81 7.19
CA CYS A 132 -1.48 6.63 7.36
C CYS A 132 -1.22 5.51 8.38
N VAL A 133 -0.48 4.49 7.95
CA VAL A 133 -0.02 3.40 8.82
C VAL A 133 1.28 3.84 9.48
N MET A 134 1.22 4.21 10.75
CA MET A 134 2.40 4.57 11.54
C MET A 134 2.94 3.32 12.23
N GLY A 135 3.72 2.53 11.49
CA GLY A 135 4.22 1.24 11.94
C GLY A 135 5.02 1.32 13.24
N ALA A 136 5.96 2.27 13.33
CA ALA A 136 6.76 2.52 14.54
C ALA A 136 5.93 2.93 15.77
N TYR A 137 4.68 3.34 15.57
CA TYR A 137 3.73 3.71 16.62
C TYR A 137 2.60 2.67 16.80
N HIS A 138 2.68 1.51 16.14
CA HIS A 138 1.73 0.42 16.32
C HIS A 138 0.26 0.83 16.10
N GLN A 139 0.02 1.74 15.14
CA GLN A 139 -1.32 2.31 14.92
C GLN A 139 -1.53 2.77 13.47
N VAL A 140 -2.79 2.87 13.09
CA VAL A 140 -3.25 3.52 11.85
C VAL A 140 -4.04 4.75 12.24
N VAL A 141 -3.75 5.86 11.58
CA VAL A 141 -4.46 7.14 11.77
C VAL A 141 -5.13 7.58 10.49
N SER A 142 -6.21 8.34 10.62
CA SER A 142 -6.94 8.92 9.48
C SER A 142 -7.17 10.42 9.65
N LYS A 143 -7.11 11.15 8.53
CA LYS A 143 -7.38 12.60 8.45
C LYS A 143 -8.31 12.89 7.27
N SER A 144 -9.31 13.74 7.48
CA SER A 144 -10.13 14.26 6.38
C SER A 144 -9.33 15.20 5.48
N LEU A 145 -9.44 15.01 4.17
CA LEU A 145 -8.84 15.87 3.15
C LEU A 145 -9.75 17.05 2.75
N ASP A 146 -11.00 17.08 3.21
CA ASP A 146 -11.94 18.18 2.97
C ASP A 146 -11.64 19.41 3.85
N THR A 147 -10.72 19.27 4.80
CA THR A 147 -10.31 20.36 5.70
C THR A 147 -8.78 20.55 5.66
N ARG A 148 -8.36 21.80 5.90
CA ARG A 148 -6.94 22.14 6.08
C ARG A 148 -6.44 21.90 7.51
N LEU A 149 -7.31 21.56 8.45
CA LEU A 149 -6.92 21.32 9.84
C LEU A 149 -6.08 20.05 9.92
N ASN A 150 -4.97 20.09 10.64
CA ASN A 150 -4.14 18.90 10.87
C ASN A 150 -4.64 18.09 12.08
N VAL A 151 -5.88 17.62 12.00
CA VAL A 151 -6.49 16.78 13.03
C VAL A 151 -6.67 15.39 12.44
N TRP A 152 -6.08 14.40 13.10
CA TRP A 152 -6.23 12.99 12.76
C TRP A 152 -6.66 12.19 13.98
N ASN A 153 -7.30 11.06 13.74
CA ASN A 153 -7.77 10.13 14.77
C ASN A 153 -7.12 8.77 14.58
N ILE A 154 -6.90 8.04 15.66
CA ILE A 154 -6.53 6.63 15.60
C ILE A 154 -7.75 5.82 15.17
N VAL A 155 -7.59 5.00 14.13
CA VAL A 155 -8.65 4.16 13.56
C VAL A 155 -8.36 2.67 13.67
N ALA A 156 -7.12 2.28 13.99
CA ALA A 156 -6.75 0.93 14.36
C ALA A 156 -5.47 0.93 15.21
N GLY A 157 -5.37 0.01 16.18
CA GLY A 157 -4.29 0.01 17.16
C GLY A 157 -4.52 1.01 18.31
N THR A 158 -3.61 1.03 19.27
CA THR A 158 -3.70 1.88 20.47
C THR A 158 -2.45 2.73 20.71
N GLY A 159 -1.52 2.79 19.76
CA GLY A 159 -0.23 3.46 19.97
C GLY A 159 0.80 2.61 20.73
N THR A 160 0.47 1.37 21.10
CA THR A 160 1.33 0.47 21.88
C THR A 160 1.34 -0.90 21.24
N ALA A 161 2.52 -1.52 21.18
CA ALA A 161 2.70 -2.88 20.67
C ALA A 161 1.84 -3.88 21.45
N GLY A 162 1.10 -4.72 20.73
CA GLY A 162 0.35 -5.82 21.32
C GLY A 162 -0.25 -6.73 20.24
N SER A 163 -0.89 -7.82 20.67
CA SER A 163 -1.47 -8.85 19.79
C SER A 163 -2.95 -9.12 20.03
N THR A 164 -3.62 -8.26 20.82
CA THR A 164 -5.08 -8.36 21.08
C THR A 164 -5.90 -7.93 19.86
N SER A 165 -7.23 -7.94 19.95
CA SER A 165 -8.12 -7.46 18.89
C SER A 165 -7.99 -5.96 18.63
N VAL A 166 -7.60 -5.16 19.63
CA VAL A 166 -7.52 -3.69 19.55
C VAL A 166 -6.08 -3.17 19.38
N THR A 167 -5.07 -4.02 19.62
CA THR A 167 -3.66 -3.64 19.50
C THR A 167 -3.06 -4.17 18.20
N LEU A 168 -2.05 -3.47 17.70
CA LEU A 168 -1.25 -3.87 16.55
C LEU A 168 0.22 -3.96 16.95
N ASN A 169 1.05 -4.58 16.12
CA ASN A 169 2.48 -4.63 16.31
C ASN A 169 3.22 -4.38 14.99
N ASN A 170 3.75 -3.16 14.85
CA ASN A 170 4.48 -2.71 13.66
C ASN A 170 3.69 -2.95 12.37
N PRO A 171 2.48 -2.39 12.20
CA PRO A 171 1.71 -2.58 10.98
C PRO A 171 2.40 -1.92 9.77
N TRP A 172 2.31 -2.53 8.58
CA TRP A 172 3.03 -2.06 7.39
C TRP A 172 2.11 -1.48 6.31
N ALA A 173 0.91 -2.02 6.15
CA ALA A 173 0.01 -1.62 5.09
C ALA A 173 -1.45 -1.58 5.55
N ILE A 174 -2.24 -0.81 4.83
CA ILE A 174 -3.68 -0.70 4.99
C ILE A 174 -4.34 -0.76 3.63
N PHE A 175 -5.53 -1.33 3.60
CA PHE A 175 -6.48 -1.19 2.52
C PHE A 175 -7.86 -0.94 3.11
N VAL A 176 -8.66 -0.08 2.47
CA VAL A 176 -10.03 0.21 2.90
C VAL A 176 -10.99 -0.24 1.80
N ASP A 177 -12.02 -1.01 2.16
CA ASP A 177 -13.04 -1.45 1.20
C ASP A 177 -14.19 -0.43 1.03
N ASN A 178 -15.07 -0.68 0.06
CA ASN A 178 -16.23 0.19 -0.22
C ASN A 178 -17.23 0.29 0.93
N ASN A 179 -17.20 -0.65 1.88
CA ASN A 179 -17.98 -0.60 3.12
C ASN A 179 -17.22 0.10 4.25
N LEU A 180 -16.07 0.71 3.93
CA LEU A 180 -15.16 1.38 4.86
C LEU A 180 -14.60 0.45 5.93
N ASN A 181 -14.48 -0.86 5.64
CA ASN A 181 -13.73 -1.75 6.51
C ASN A 181 -12.24 -1.61 6.23
N LEU A 182 -11.43 -1.63 7.28
CA LEU A 182 -9.98 -1.50 7.19
C LEU A 182 -9.35 -2.88 7.27
N TYR A 183 -8.41 -3.18 6.38
CA TYR A 183 -7.60 -4.38 6.37
C TYR A 183 -6.17 -3.96 6.61
N VAL A 184 -5.59 -4.37 7.74
CA VAL A 184 -4.27 -3.94 8.18
C VAL A 184 -3.33 -5.13 8.18
N ALA A 185 -2.19 -5.00 7.50
CA ALA A 185 -1.09 -5.95 7.58
C ALA A 185 -0.32 -5.72 8.89
N ASP A 186 -0.65 -6.51 9.90
CA ASP A 186 -0.07 -6.46 11.24
C ASP A 186 1.22 -7.29 11.26
N TYR A 187 2.26 -6.72 10.65
CA TYR A 187 3.47 -7.41 10.20
C TYR A 187 4.13 -8.24 11.29
N SER A 188 4.42 -7.65 12.47
CA SER A 188 5.13 -8.38 13.53
C SER A 188 4.25 -9.38 14.29
N ASN A 189 2.93 -9.32 14.14
CA ASN A 189 2.01 -10.32 14.64
C ASN A 189 1.65 -11.40 13.61
N ASN A 190 2.25 -11.36 12.40
CA ASN A 190 2.04 -12.36 11.36
C ASN A 190 0.56 -12.56 10.98
N ARG A 191 -0.22 -11.48 10.90
CA ARG A 191 -1.66 -11.55 10.63
C ARG A 191 -2.16 -10.39 9.78
N ILE A 192 -3.33 -10.58 9.19
CA ILE A 192 -4.14 -9.48 8.65
C ILE A 192 -5.33 -9.27 9.58
N GLN A 193 -5.47 -8.06 10.11
CA GLN A 193 -6.60 -7.64 10.93
C GLN A 193 -7.62 -6.89 10.09
N LYS A 194 -8.90 -7.29 10.15
CA LYS A 194 -10.03 -6.53 9.61
C LYS A 194 -10.75 -5.78 10.73
N PHE A 195 -10.90 -4.48 10.56
CA PHE A 195 -11.72 -3.62 11.42
C PHE A 195 -12.97 -3.23 10.63
N ALA A 196 -14.15 -3.54 11.16
CA ALA A 196 -15.38 -3.06 10.55
C ALA A 196 -15.46 -1.52 10.65
N SER A 197 -16.18 -0.88 9.73
CA SER A 197 -16.30 0.59 9.72
C SER A 197 -16.67 1.15 11.10
N GLY A 198 -15.87 2.10 11.59
CA GLY A 198 -16.02 2.73 12.90
C GLY A 198 -15.70 1.84 14.11
N GLN A 199 -15.29 0.59 13.93
CA GLN A 199 -14.93 -0.33 15.01
C GLN A 199 -13.42 -0.34 15.26
N LEU A 200 -13.02 -0.39 16.54
CA LEU A 200 -11.61 -0.53 16.94
C LEU A 200 -11.22 -1.98 17.25
N ASN A 201 -12.19 -2.90 17.33
CA ASN A 201 -11.93 -4.32 17.50
C ASN A 201 -11.71 -4.97 16.12
N GLY A 202 -10.49 -5.44 15.89
CA GLY A 202 -10.13 -6.16 14.69
C GLY A 202 -10.33 -7.66 14.82
N THR A 203 -10.69 -8.31 13.71
CA THR A 203 -10.76 -9.76 13.57
C THR A 203 -9.65 -10.24 12.64
N THR A 204 -8.93 -11.30 13.03
CA THR A 204 -7.94 -11.93 12.14
C THR A 204 -8.66 -12.70 11.04
N ILE A 205 -8.40 -12.35 9.78
CA ILE A 205 -9.16 -12.91 8.64
C ILE A 205 -8.49 -14.11 7.97
N VAL A 206 -7.17 -14.26 8.11
CA VAL A 206 -6.44 -15.44 7.63
C VAL A 206 -6.31 -16.42 8.77
N THR A 207 -7.03 -17.53 8.69
CA THR A 207 -7.07 -18.57 9.71
C THR A 207 -6.90 -19.96 9.08
N GLY A 208 -6.70 -20.99 9.90
CA GLY A 208 -6.58 -22.37 9.43
C GLY A 208 -5.16 -22.72 8.97
N ALA A 209 -5.05 -23.43 7.83
CA ALA A 209 -3.80 -24.04 7.37
C ALA A 209 -2.76 -23.04 6.83
N ILE A 210 -3.16 -21.80 6.52
CA ILE A 210 -2.25 -20.76 6.04
C ILE A 210 -1.73 -19.97 7.25
N ILE A 211 -0.45 -20.18 7.58
CA ILE A 211 0.29 -19.39 8.57
C ILE A 211 1.09 -18.33 7.81
N LEU A 212 0.78 -17.06 8.04
CA LEU A 212 1.53 -15.93 7.47
C LEU A 212 2.84 -15.71 8.25
N ALA A 213 3.80 -15.03 7.63
CA ALA A 213 5.03 -14.56 8.26
C ALA A 213 5.44 -13.21 7.65
N GLY A 214 5.34 -12.15 8.45
CA GLY A 214 5.63 -10.78 8.03
C GLY A 214 4.81 -10.34 6.82
N PRO A 215 3.47 -10.32 6.87
CA PRO A 215 2.68 -9.78 5.78
C PRO A 215 2.98 -8.28 5.60
N THR A 216 3.30 -7.86 4.37
CA THR A 216 3.71 -6.47 4.08
C THR A 216 2.67 -5.66 3.31
N SER A 217 1.71 -6.32 2.67
CA SER A 217 0.64 -5.69 1.91
C SER A 217 -0.60 -6.57 1.92
N VAL A 218 -1.76 -5.92 1.83
CA VAL A 218 -3.07 -6.53 1.66
C VAL A 218 -3.87 -5.67 0.69
N ILE A 219 -4.48 -6.28 -0.32
CA ILE A 219 -5.41 -5.59 -1.25
C ILE A 219 -6.63 -6.48 -1.48
N LEU A 220 -7.75 -5.86 -1.87
CA LEU A 220 -8.90 -6.58 -2.40
C LEU A 220 -9.07 -6.26 -3.89
N ASP A 221 -9.53 -7.25 -4.65
CA ASP A 221 -10.02 -7.02 -6.01
C ASP A 221 -11.48 -6.55 -6.02
N ALA A 222 -12.00 -6.23 -7.21
CA ALA A 222 -13.39 -5.80 -7.41
C ALA A 222 -14.44 -6.86 -7.03
N ASP A 223 -14.06 -8.14 -6.93
CA ASP A 223 -14.93 -9.24 -6.50
C ASP A 223 -14.84 -9.48 -4.97
N GLY A 224 -14.01 -8.70 -4.27
CA GLY A 224 -13.79 -8.77 -2.83
C GLY A 224 -12.79 -9.84 -2.39
N TYR A 225 -12.06 -10.47 -3.32
CA TYR A 225 -11.01 -11.41 -2.96
C TYR A 225 -9.78 -10.67 -2.45
N ILE A 226 -9.23 -11.20 -1.35
CA ILE A 226 -8.07 -10.67 -0.64
C ILE A 226 -6.78 -11.26 -1.20
N PHE A 227 -5.78 -10.42 -1.42
CA PHE A 227 -4.43 -10.77 -1.86
C PHE A 227 -3.40 -10.20 -0.88
N ILE A 228 -2.44 -11.01 -0.46
CA ILE A 228 -1.48 -10.69 0.61
C ILE A 228 -0.07 -11.03 0.14
N THR A 229 0.87 -10.11 0.38
CA THR A 229 2.30 -10.38 0.25
C THR A 229 2.83 -10.95 1.57
N ASP A 230 3.10 -12.25 1.57
CA ASP A 230 3.61 -12.99 2.73
C ASP A 230 5.15 -13.01 2.66
N MET A 231 5.77 -11.89 3.07
CA MET A 231 7.14 -11.53 2.70
C MET A 231 8.19 -12.53 3.20
N ILE A 232 8.12 -12.93 4.47
CA ILE A 232 9.15 -13.82 5.05
C ILE A 232 9.03 -15.21 4.45
N ASN A 233 7.80 -15.65 4.17
CA ASN A 233 7.54 -16.89 3.43
C ASN A 233 7.76 -16.75 1.91
N GLN A 234 8.08 -15.55 1.41
CA GLN A 234 8.37 -15.24 0.00
C GLN A 234 7.27 -15.68 -0.98
N ARG A 235 5.99 -15.55 -0.60
CA ARG A 235 4.87 -16.03 -1.41
C ARG A 235 3.74 -15.01 -1.48
N LEU A 236 2.84 -15.21 -2.44
CA LEU A 236 1.57 -14.50 -2.51
C LEU A 236 0.44 -15.41 -2.07
N ILE A 237 -0.37 -14.92 -1.14
CA ILE A 237 -1.60 -15.58 -0.69
C ILE A 237 -2.79 -14.89 -1.33
N GLY A 238 -3.73 -15.67 -1.85
CA GLY A 238 -4.99 -15.17 -2.40
C GLY A 238 -6.16 -15.93 -1.79
N SER A 239 -7.24 -15.23 -1.49
CA SER A 239 -8.52 -15.86 -1.12
C SER A 239 -9.25 -16.41 -2.36
N GLY A 240 -10.32 -17.15 -2.12
CA GLY A 240 -11.17 -17.73 -3.17
C GLY A 240 -12.39 -18.41 -2.57
N PRO A 241 -13.24 -19.02 -3.41
CA PRO A 241 -14.42 -19.76 -2.95
C PRO A 241 -14.11 -20.86 -1.93
N ASN A 242 -12.89 -21.42 -1.99
CA ASN A 242 -12.42 -22.49 -1.10
C ASN A 242 -11.49 -21.98 0.02
N GLY A 243 -11.52 -20.68 0.32
CA GLY A 243 -10.64 -20.05 1.31
C GLY A 243 -9.28 -19.59 0.74
N PHE A 244 -8.33 -19.33 1.65
CA PHE A 244 -7.01 -18.83 1.31
C PHE A 244 -6.09 -19.93 0.74
N ARG A 245 -5.35 -19.58 -0.31
CA ARG A 245 -4.35 -20.45 -0.96
C ARG A 245 -3.11 -19.67 -1.37
N CYS A 246 -2.01 -20.39 -1.56
CA CYS A 246 -0.82 -19.84 -2.18
C CYS A 246 -1.05 -19.70 -3.70
N ILE A 247 -1.05 -18.47 -4.22
CA ILE A 247 -1.25 -18.18 -5.65
C ILE A 247 0.08 -17.93 -6.37
N ALA A 248 1.14 -17.60 -5.63
CA ALA A 248 2.51 -17.60 -6.15
C ALA A 248 3.45 -18.18 -5.07
N PRO A 249 4.00 -19.39 -5.26
CA PRO A 249 4.88 -20.02 -4.28
C PRO A 249 6.24 -19.31 -4.18
N PRO A 250 7.05 -19.63 -3.14
CA PRO A 250 8.41 -19.15 -3.05
C PRO A 250 9.14 -19.41 -4.37
N MET A 251 9.76 -18.37 -4.92
CA MET A 251 10.67 -18.57 -6.04
C MET A 251 11.83 -19.43 -5.52
N ARG A 252 11.76 -20.77 -5.73
CA ARG A 252 12.93 -21.64 -5.56
C ARG A 252 14.04 -21.00 -6.37
N HIS A 253 15.11 -20.57 -5.72
CA HIS A 253 16.20 -19.80 -6.31
C HIS A 253 16.53 -20.27 -7.74
N ARG A 254 15.92 -19.62 -8.71
CA ARG A 254 16.49 -19.39 -10.03
C ARG A 254 16.66 -17.88 -10.14
N CYS A 255 17.48 -17.35 -9.23
CA CYS A 255 18.27 -16.17 -9.53
C CYS A 255 19.17 -16.54 -10.70
N ILE A 256 18.67 -16.36 -11.92
CA ILE A 256 19.53 -15.96 -13.02
C ILE A 256 19.33 -14.44 -13.09
N ASN A 257 20.21 -13.70 -12.41
CA ASN A 257 20.38 -12.25 -12.51
C ASN A 257 19.34 -11.31 -11.85
N GLY A 258 18.75 -11.66 -10.69
CA GLY A 258 18.21 -10.67 -9.74
C GLY A 258 17.07 -9.75 -10.21
N ARG A 259 15.98 -10.28 -10.79
CA ARG A 259 14.86 -9.44 -11.27
C ARG A 259 13.50 -9.89 -10.71
N LEU A 260 12.82 -8.98 -10.01
CA LEU A 260 11.41 -9.08 -9.62
C LEU A 260 10.55 -8.50 -10.76
N LYS A 261 9.50 -9.21 -11.22
CA LYS A 261 8.58 -8.77 -12.27
C LYS A 261 7.13 -8.95 -11.79
N ILE A 262 6.35 -7.88 -11.78
CA ILE A 262 4.91 -7.83 -11.41
C ILE A 262 4.15 -7.36 -12.67
N ARG A 263 2.94 -7.87 -12.94
CA ARG A 263 2.22 -7.70 -14.23
C ARG A 263 0.93 -6.88 -14.09
N GLU A 264 0.61 -6.18 -15.19
CA GLU A 264 -0.71 -5.65 -15.60
C GLU A 264 -1.79 -6.74 -15.66
#